data_AF-A0A564YNZ0-F1
#
_entry.id   AF-A0A564YNZ0-F1
#
_cell.length_a   1.000
_cell.length_b   1.000
_cell.length_c   1.000
_cell.angle_alpha   90.00
_cell.angle_beta   90.00
_cell.angle_gamma   90.00
#
_symmetry.space_group_name_H-M   'P 1'
#
loop_
_entity.id
_entity.type
_entity.pdbx_description
1 polymer ?
#
loop_
_entity_poly.entity_id
_entity_poly.type
_entity_poly.pdbx_seq_one_letter_code
_entity_poly.pdbx_strand_id
1 'polypeptide(L)'
;MGYFYFFNCMALAGGPHVIAYRASGLRENDAFWRCFQVILVYGFFQLARMFLGTLLHMNIDTVSSAGIFNYEALGILLNPLAVEFTYSQMFGRSDLAVALGTIGWSYGDLIFTKIFPLWTGTRQLEFDWTYIALSLDANFELIFNFVIFLTPWLLMRKEKNVLAACTAILIFILSCIHLSIFGLVEQQIQNIFYATIVKAIFTLVIGVTGLMLKAMWFVEAPYEPKRKTEEGFSFFGLIGKFGNFCLQTIRNAVTNAPSTGNQRSTSGRRN
;
A
#
# COMPACT_ATOMS: atom_id res chain seq x y z
N MET A 1 -14.66 -32.10 -12.33
CA MET A 1 -13.85 -31.11 -13.07
C MET A 1 -13.75 -29.77 -12.34
N GLY A 2 -14.84 -29.18 -11.81
CA GLY A 2 -14.77 -27.90 -11.06
C GLY A 2 -13.75 -27.82 -9.92
N TYR A 3 -13.63 -28.87 -9.09
CA TYR A 3 -12.62 -28.93 -8.03
C TYR A 3 -11.17 -28.85 -8.53
N PHE A 4 -10.88 -29.36 -9.73
CA PHE A 4 -9.53 -29.27 -10.31
C PHE A 4 -9.18 -27.81 -10.63
N TYR A 5 -10.12 -27.07 -11.24
CA TYR A 5 -9.95 -25.64 -11.51
C TYR A 5 -9.85 -24.82 -10.23
N PHE A 6 -10.65 -25.15 -9.21
CA PHE A 6 -10.55 -24.54 -7.89
C PHE A 6 -9.14 -24.67 -7.30
N PHE A 7 -8.61 -25.90 -7.24
CA PHE A 7 -7.27 -26.13 -6.68
C PHE A 7 -6.17 -25.45 -7.49
N ASN A 8 -6.30 -25.38 -8.82
CA ASN A 8 -5.34 -24.66 -9.66
C ASN A 8 -5.36 -23.15 -9.40
N CYS A 9 -6.54 -22.53 -9.32
CA CYS A 9 -6.66 -21.11 -8.99
C CYS A 9 -6.14 -20.82 -7.57
N MET A 10 -6.48 -21.68 -6.60
CA MET A 10 -6.00 -21.55 -5.23
C MET A 10 -4.48 -21.76 -5.12
N ALA A 11 -3.90 -22.67 -5.90
CA ALA A 11 -2.46 -22.85 -5.98
C ALA A 11 -1.76 -21.65 -6.65
N LEU A 12 -2.37 -21.06 -7.68
CA LEU A 12 -1.86 -19.87 -8.37
C LEU A 12 -1.88 -18.63 -7.46
N ALA A 13 -2.94 -18.46 -6.66
CA ALA A 13 -3.06 -17.35 -5.72
C ALA A 13 -2.22 -17.58 -4.45
N GLY A 14 -2.31 -18.77 -3.85
CA GLY A 14 -1.65 -19.09 -2.58
C GLY A 14 -0.17 -19.48 -2.71
N GLY A 15 0.27 -19.93 -3.88
CA GLY A 15 1.63 -20.43 -4.11
C GLY A 15 2.71 -19.41 -3.75
N PRO A 16 2.69 -18.19 -4.34
CA PRO A 16 3.66 -17.14 -4.02
C PRO A 16 3.67 -16.75 -2.54
N HIS A 17 2.50 -16.74 -1.89
CA HIS A 17 2.37 -16.45 -0.46
C HIS A 17 3.07 -17.50 0.42
N VAL A 18 2.93 -18.80 0.08
CA VAL A 18 3.60 -19.89 0.81
C VAL A 18 5.11 -19.82 0.60
N ILE A 19 5.55 -19.52 -0.62
CA ILE A 19 6.98 -19.38 -0.94
C ILE A 19 7.57 -18.21 -0.15
N ALA A 20 6.90 -17.04 -0.14
CA ALA A 20 7.32 -15.87 0.63
C ALA A 20 7.40 -16.17 2.13
N TYR A 21 6.43 -16.91 2.69
CA TYR A 21 6.43 -17.33 4.09
C TYR A 21 7.65 -18.20 4.45
N ARG A 22 7.98 -19.17 3.58
CA ARG A 22 9.14 -20.04 3.79
C ARG A 22 10.46 -19.30 3.58
N ALA A 23 10.55 -18.47 2.55
CA ALA A 23 11.75 -17.71 2.21
C ALA A 23 12.11 -16.67 3.29
N SER A 24 11.11 -16.14 4.00
CA SER A 24 11.32 -15.13 5.05
C SER A 24 11.82 -15.70 6.39
N GLY A 25 12.01 -17.03 6.53
CA GLY A 25 12.50 -17.64 7.77
C GLY A 25 11.52 -17.55 8.96
N LEU A 26 10.24 -17.30 8.69
CA LEU A 26 9.21 -17.12 9.72
C LEU A 26 8.89 -18.41 10.49
N ARG A 27 9.20 -19.58 9.89
CA ARG A 27 8.91 -20.90 10.47
C ARG A 27 9.72 -21.20 11.74
N GLU A 28 10.87 -20.57 11.92
CA GLU A 28 11.80 -20.85 13.03
C GLU A 28 11.50 -20.03 14.29
N ASN A 29 10.67 -18.99 14.19
CA ASN A 29 10.52 -17.96 15.22
C ASN A 29 9.16 -17.97 15.95
N ASP A 30 8.45 -19.11 16.02
CA ASP A 30 7.06 -19.19 16.53
C ASP A 30 6.12 -18.13 15.90
N ALA A 31 6.43 -17.70 14.68
CA ALA A 31 5.79 -16.56 14.05
C ALA A 31 4.39 -16.91 13.48
N PHE A 32 4.02 -18.19 13.48
CA PHE A 32 2.72 -18.67 13.01
C PHE A 32 1.57 -18.02 13.79
N TRP A 33 1.66 -17.98 15.13
CA TRP A 33 0.60 -17.39 15.96
C TRP A 33 0.45 -15.89 15.72
N ARG A 34 1.58 -15.18 15.57
CA ARG A 34 1.56 -13.75 15.27
C ARG A 34 1.01 -13.46 13.86
N CYS A 35 1.29 -14.33 12.89
CA CYS A 35 0.73 -14.24 11.55
C CYS A 35 -0.81 -14.39 11.60
N PHE A 36 -1.27 -15.38 12.37
CA PHE A 36 -2.70 -15.60 12.59
C PHE A 36 -3.37 -14.40 13.28
N GLN A 37 -2.71 -13.76 14.24
CA GLN A 37 -3.19 -12.52 14.85
C GLN A 37 -3.36 -11.40 13.81
N VAL A 38 -2.41 -11.23 12.89
CA VAL A 38 -2.53 -10.23 11.80
C VAL A 38 -3.71 -10.55 10.88
N ILE A 39 -3.93 -11.82 10.54
CA ILE A 39 -5.09 -12.26 9.74
C ILE A 39 -6.41 -11.90 10.44
N LEU A 40 -6.50 -12.12 11.76
CA LEU A 40 -7.68 -11.75 12.54
C LEU A 40 -7.89 -10.24 12.60
N VAL A 41 -6.81 -9.47 12.79
CA VAL A 41 -6.86 -7.99 12.77
C VAL A 41 -7.35 -7.50 11.41
N TYR A 42 -6.83 -8.04 10.31
CA TYR A 42 -7.33 -7.74 8.96
C TYR A 42 -8.83 -8.03 8.86
N GLY A 43 -9.27 -9.23 9.28
CA GLY A 43 -10.69 -9.60 9.23
C GLY A 43 -11.58 -8.64 10.01
N PHE A 44 -11.14 -8.18 11.18
CA PHE A 44 -11.85 -7.18 11.97
C PHE A 44 -11.97 -5.83 11.25
N PHE A 45 -10.86 -5.29 10.72
CA PHE A 45 -10.88 -4.04 9.96
C PHE A 45 -11.71 -4.14 8.68
N GLN A 46 -11.64 -5.27 7.99
CA GLN A 46 -12.41 -5.51 6.77
C GLN A 46 -13.91 -5.58 7.07
N LEU A 47 -14.31 -6.24 8.17
CA LEU A 47 -15.70 -6.26 8.62
C LEU A 47 -16.16 -4.86 9.03
N ALA A 48 -15.33 -4.12 9.78
CA ALA A 48 -15.62 -2.73 10.15
C ALA A 48 -15.78 -1.82 8.91
N ARG A 49 -14.93 -2.00 7.88
CA ARG A 49 -15.04 -1.28 6.60
C ARG A 49 -16.38 -1.56 5.93
N MET A 50 -16.77 -2.82 5.84
CA MET A 50 -18.03 -3.22 5.22
C MET A 50 -19.24 -2.70 6.00
N PHE A 51 -19.20 -2.77 7.33
CA PHE A 51 -20.24 -2.22 8.20
C PHE A 51 -20.35 -0.69 8.09
N LEU A 52 -19.23 0.03 8.05
CA LEU A 52 -19.25 1.48 7.87
C LEU A 52 -19.73 1.87 6.46
N GLY A 53 -19.37 1.07 5.46
CA GLY A 53 -19.85 1.23 4.08
C GLY A 53 -21.37 1.09 3.97
N THR A 54 -21.98 0.11 4.66
CA THR A 54 -23.45 -0.03 4.67
C THR A 54 -24.14 1.11 5.41
N LEU A 55 -23.57 1.61 6.50
CA LEU A 55 -24.10 2.78 7.20
C LEU A 55 -24.07 4.05 6.34
N LEU A 56 -23.01 4.27 5.56
CA LEU A 56 -22.96 5.40 4.62
C LEU A 56 -23.92 5.24 3.45
N HIS A 57 -24.10 4.02 2.94
CA HIS A 57 -25.06 3.73 1.88
C HIS A 57 -26.49 4.10 2.27
N MET A 58 -26.86 3.91 3.55
CA MET A 58 -28.18 4.28 4.05
C MET A 58 -28.39 5.79 4.16
N ASN A 59 -27.33 6.59 4.16
CA ASN A 59 -27.39 8.03 4.37
C ASN A 59 -27.15 8.85 3.09
N ILE A 60 -26.61 8.24 2.03
CA ILE A 60 -26.27 8.90 0.77
C ILE A 60 -26.78 8.03 -0.37
N ASP A 61 -27.66 8.57 -1.23
CA ASP A 61 -28.17 7.87 -2.42
C ASP A 61 -27.01 7.41 -3.33
N THR A 62 -26.66 6.14 -3.21
CA THR A 62 -25.52 5.50 -3.90
C THR A 62 -25.73 5.26 -5.39
N VAL A 63 -26.87 5.70 -5.94
CA VAL A 63 -27.15 5.70 -7.38
C VAL A 63 -26.36 6.81 -8.10
N SER A 64 -25.91 7.82 -7.37
CA SER A 64 -25.03 8.86 -7.90
C SER A 64 -23.56 8.39 -7.89
N SER A 65 -22.82 8.73 -8.94
CA SER A 65 -21.37 8.52 -9.06
C SER A 65 -20.60 9.02 -7.82
N ALA A 66 -21.11 10.04 -7.13
CA ALA A 66 -20.56 10.56 -5.87
C ALA A 66 -20.60 9.54 -4.71
N GLY A 67 -21.62 8.67 -4.65
CA GLY A 67 -21.72 7.62 -3.61
C GLY A 67 -20.67 6.52 -3.77
N ILE A 68 -20.29 6.23 -5.03
CA ILE A 68 -19.22 5.28 -5.36
C ILE A 68 -17.87 5.83 -4.88
N PHE A 69 -17.57 7.10 -5.17
CA PHE A 69 -16.35 7.75 -4.68
C PHE A 69 -16.25 7.77 -3.14
N ASN A 70 -17.37 7.90 -2.43
CA ASN A 70 -17.37 7.93 -0.97
C ASN A 70 -16.98 6.58 -0.33
N TYR A 71 -17.37 5.44 -0.91
CA TYR A 71 -16.92 4.13 -0.38
C TYR A 71 -15.43 3.89 -0.65
N GLU A 72 -14.90 4.39 -1.77
CA GLU A 72 -13.48 4.30 -2.09
C GLU A 72 -12.66 5.18 -1.15
N ALA A 73 -13.14 6.40 -0.88
CA ALA A 73 -12.54 7.32 0.07
C ALA A 73 -12.48 6.75 1.49
N LEU A 74 -13.53 6.04 1.94
CA LEU A 74 -13.50 5.30 3.22
C LEU A 74 -12.38 4.27 3.25
N GLY A 75 -12.20 3.50 2.17
CA GLY A 75 -11.12 2.52 2.08
C GLY A 75 -9.74 3.18 2.15
N ILE A 76 -9.56 4.31 1.46
CA ILE A 76 -8.32 5.09 1.46
C ILE A 76 -8.00 5.63 2.86
N LEU A 77 -8.99 5.95 3.69
CA LEU A 77 -8.78 6.42 5.07
C LEU A 77 -8.56 5.26 6.05
N LEU A 78 -9.34 4.18 5.92
CA LEU A 78 -9.32 3.06 6.86
C LEU A 78 -8.07 2.19 6.69
N ASN A 79 -7.58 2.01 5.47
CA ASN A 79 -6.43 1.15 5.18
C ASN A 79 -5.13 1.65 5.87
N PRO A 80 -4.72 2.93 5.77
CA PRO A 80 -3.58 3.45 6.52
C PRO A 80 -3.75 3.33 8.03
N LEU A 81 -4.95 3.56 8.56
CA LEU A 81 -5.25 3.42 9.99
C LEU A 81 -5.10 1.98 10.46
N ALA A 82 -5.55 1.02 9.65
CA ALA A 82 -5.41 -0.39 9.95
C ALA A 82 -3.93 -0.84 9.88
N VAL A 83 -3.14 -0.28 8.98
CA VAL A 83 -1.70 -0.51 8.90
C VAL A 83 -0.98 0.06 10.12
N GLU A 84 -1.31 1.28 10.55
CA GLU A 84 -0.75 1.88 11.77
C GLU A 84 -1.13 1.06 13.01
N PHE A 85 -2.39 0.63 13.11
CA PHE A 85 -2.84 -0.25 14.18
C PHE A 85 -2.07 -1.58 14.18
N THR A 86 -1.95 -2.22 13.01
CA THR A 86 -1.19 -3.47 12.85
C THR A 86 0.27 -3.27 13.25
N TYR A 87 0.87 -2.15 12.88
CA TYR A 87 2.25 -1.83 13.25
C TYR A 87 2.41 -1.61 14.76
N SER A 88 1.46 -0.93 15.41
CA SER A 88 1.47 -0.73 16.86
C SER A 88 1.28 -2.03 17.65
N GLN A 89 0.51 -2.99 17.12
CA GLN A 89 0.36 -4.33 17.68
C GLN A 89 1.61 -5.20 17.46
N MET A 90 2.31 -5.00 16.36
CA MET A 90 3.47 -5.79 15.96
C MET A 90 4.73 -5.23 16.61
N PHE A 91 4.90 -5.56 17.89
CA PHE A 91 6.07 -5.21 18.71
C PHE A 91 7.40 -5.69 18.08
N GLY A 92 8.01 -4.90 17.20
CA GLY A 92 9.38 -5.14 16.75
C GLY A 92 9.84 -4.32 15.54
N ARG A 93 10.95 -3.59 15.69
CA ARG A 93 11.72 -2.96 14.60
C ARG A 93 12.48 -3.97 13.72
N SER A 94 12.02 -5.22 13.61
CA SER A 94 12.71 -6.27 12.86
C SER A 94 12.23 -6.31 11.40
N ASP A 95 13.11 -6.70 10.48
CA ASP A 95 12.73 -6.98 9.08
C ASP A 95 11.69 -8.13 9.02
N LEU A 96 11.78 -9.07 9.97
CA LEU A 96 10.80 -10.14 10.16
C LEU A 96 9.40 -9.63 10.50
N ALA A 97 9.26 -8.49 11.20
CA ALA A 97 7.94 -7.92 11.50
C ALA A 97 7.26 -7.38 10.23
N VAL A 98 8.04 -6.79 9.31
CA VAL A 98 7.55 -6.34 8.00
C VAL A 98 7.09 -7.53 7.16
N ALA A 99 7.90 -8.58 7.10
CA ALA A 99 7.55 -9.80 6.37
C ALA A 99 6.29 -10.46 6.96
N LEU A 100 6.20 -10.56 8.29
CA LEU A 100 5.04 -11.10 9.00
C LEU A 100 3.77 -10.27 8.74
N GLY A 101 3.86 -8.95 8.83
CA GLY A 101 2.74 -8.04 8.57
C GLY A 101 2.25 -8.16 7.12
N THR A 102 3.18 -8.13 6.17
CA THR A 102 2.89 -8.31 4.74
C THR A 102 2.16 -9.62 4.48
N ILE A 103 2.76 -10.75 4.87
CA ILE A 103 2.23 -12.07 4.56
C ILE A 103 0.90 -12.30 5.28
N GLY A 104 0.81 -11.94 6.56
CA GLY A 104 -0.42 -12.08 7.33
C GLY A 104 -1.57 -11.24 6.75
N TRP A 105 -1.29 -10.00 6.36
CA TRP A 105 -2.29 -9.11 5.77
C TRP A 105 -2.75 -9.61 4.40
N SER A 106 -1.84 -10.05 3.53
CA SER A 106 -2.20 -10.59 2.21
C SER A 106 -2.93 -11.93 2.30
N TYR A 107 -2.59 -12.79 3.26
CA TYR A 107 -3.40 -13.99 3.53
C TYR A 107 -4.79 -13.64 4.05
N GLY A 108 -4.89 -12.63 4.92
CA GLY A 108 -6.18 -12.10 5.37
C GLY A 108 -7.04 -11.67 4.18
N ASP A 109 -6.49 -10.86 3.29
CA ASP A 109 -7.18 -10.44 2.07
C ASP A 109 -7.61 -11.66 1.23
N LEU A 110 -6.68 -12.56 0.91
CA LEU A 110 -6.99 -13.76 0.13
C LEU A 110 -8.15 -14.57 0.73
N ILE A 111 -8.12 -14.82 2.04
CA ILE A 111 -9.12 -15.64 2.74
C ILE A 111 -10.48 -14.96 2.78
N PHE A 112 -10.52 -13.68 3.17
CA PHE A 112 -11.79 -12.98 3.38
C PHE A 112 -12.40 -12.42 2.09
N THR A 113 -11.59 -12.07 1.07
CA THR A 113 -12.10 -11.40 -0.15
C THR A 113 -12.12 -12.30 -1.38
N LYS A 114 -11.19 -13.26 -1.52
CA LYS A 114 -11.00 -14.01 -2.78
C LYS A 114 -11.35 -15.50 -2.71
N ILE A 115 -11.17 -16.17 -1.56
CA ILE A 115 -11.51 -17.59 -1.42
C ILE A 115 -13.01 -17.85 -1.66
N PHE A 116 -13.88 -16.98 -1.14
CA PHE A 116 -15.33 -17.17 -1.27
C PHE A 116 -15.81 -17.07 -2.74
N PRO A 117 -15.46 -16.02 -3.52
CA PRO A 117 -15.75 -15.97 -4.95
C PRO A 117 -15.15 -17.12 -5.76
N LEU A 118 -13.91 -17.55 -5.43
CA LEU A 118 -13.28 -18.69 -6.09
C LEU A 118 -14.03 -19.99 -5.82
N TRP A 119 -14.45 -20.23 -4.58
CA TRP A 119 -15.17 -21.44 -4.19
C TRP A 119 -16.56 -21.54 -4.85
N THR A 120 -17.33 -20.46 -4.83
CA THR A 120 -18.69 -20.44 -5.39
C THR A 120 -18.67 -20.42 -6.92
N GLY A 121 -17.70 -19.73 -7.51
CA GLY A 121 -17.56 -19.61 -8.96
C GLY A 121 -17.07 -20.88 -9.65
N THR A 122 -16.03 -21.53 -9.13
CA THR A 122 -15.47 -22.74 -9.74
C THR A 122 -16.31 -24.00 -9.56
N ARG A 123 -17.41 -23.91 -8.79
CA ARG A 123 -18.42 -24.97 -8.70
C ARG A 123 -19.29 -25.08 -9.96
N GLN A 124 -19.29 -24.06 -10.81
CA GLN A 124 -20.03 -24.07 -12.07
C GLN A 124 -19.34 -24.98 -13.10
N LEU A 125 -20.13 -25.51 -14.04
CA LEU A 125 -19.67 -26.49 -15.03
C LEU A 125 -18.77 -25.86 -16.12
N GLU A 126 -18.88 -24.54 -16.29
CA GLU A 126 -18.15 -23.75 -17.29
C GLU A 126 -17.07 -22.92 -16.58
N PHE A 127 -15.86 -22.99 -17.12
CA PHE A 127 -14.70 -22.30 -16.57
C PHE A 127 -14.54 -20.93 -17.21
N ASP A 128 -14.49 -19.89 -16.36
CA ASP A 128 -14.28 -18.50 -16.80
C ASP A 128 -12.85 -18.01 -16.44
N TRP A 129 -12.28 -17.21 -17.34
CA TRP A 129 -10.97 -16.56 -17.20
C TRP A 129 -10.93 -15.53 -16.06
N THR A 130 -12.10 -15.03 -15.65
CA THR A 130 -12.26 -14.13 -14.51
C THR A 130 -11.64 -14.70 -13.22
N TYR A 131 -11.72 -16.01 -12.99
CA TYR A 131 -11.15 -16.63 -11.79
C TYR A 131 -9.61 -16.72 -11.84
N ILE A 132 -9.03 -16.86 -13.03
CA ILE A 132 -7.56 -16.76 -13.20
C ILE A 132 -7.12 -15.32 -12.94
N ALA A 133 -7.83 -14.33 -13.52
CA ALA A 133 -7.55 -12.93 -13.29
C ALA A 133 -7.63 -12.56 -11.80
N LEU A 134 -8.65 -13.05 -11.09
CA LEU A 134 -8.78 -12.89 -9.63
C LEU A 134 -7.63 -13.53 -8.84
N SER A 135 -7.14 -14.68 -9.30
CA SER A 135 -6.00 -15.36 -8.67
C SER A 135 -4.68 -14.61 -8.90
N LEU A 136 -4.52 -13.98 -10.06
CA LEU A 136 -3.39 -13.08 -10.34
C LEU A 136 -3.49 -11.77 -9.55
N ASP A 137 -4.70 -11.24 -9.37
CA ASP A 137 -4.96 -10.05 -8.58
C ASP A 137 -4.52 -10.23 -7.12
N ALA A 138 -4.71 -11.43 -6.54
CA ALA A 138 -4.16 -11.76 -5.22
C ALA A 138 -2.63 -11.63 -5.14
N ASN A 139 -1.92 -11.97 -6.22
CA ASN A 139 -0.46 -11.84 -6.27
C ASN A 139 -0.04 -10.37 -6.40
N PHE A 140 -0.85 -9.54 -7.05
CA PHE A 140 -0.59 -8.11 -7.12
C PHE A 140 -0.78 -7.45 -5.75
N GLU A 141 -1.86 -7.80 -5.05
CA GLU A 141 -2.12 -7.36 -3.68
C GLU A 141 -0.96 -7.72 -2.73
N LEU A 142 -0.36 -8.91 -2.87
CA LEU A 142 0.82 -9.28 -2.09
C LEU A 142 1.98 -8.28 -2.24
N ILE A 143 2.24 -7.82 -3.47
CA ILE A 143 3.30 -6.85 -3.77
C ILE A 143 2.96 -5.47 -3.20
N PHE A 144 1.71 -5.02 -3.30
CA PHE A 144 1.29 -3.75 -2.70
C PHE A 144 1.39 -3.79 -1.18
N ASN A 145 0.91 -4.86 -0.56
CA ASN A 145 1.02 -5.05 0.88
C ASN A 145 2.48 -5.06 1.33
N PHE A 146 3.38 -5.67 0.56
CA PHE A 146 4.81 -5.61 0.84
C PHE A 146 5.33 -4.17 0.89
N VAL A 147 4.98 -3.34 -0.10
CA VAL A 147 5.38 -1.93 -0.13
C VAL A 147 4.74 -1.15 1.04
N ILE A 148 3.44 -1.37 1.30
CA ILE A 148 2.68 -0.70 2.38
C ILE A 148 3.27 -0.96 3.77
N PHE A 149 3.77 -2.17 4.04
CA PHE A 149 4.43 -2.48 5.33
C PHE A 149 5.91 -2.08 5.34
N LEU A 150 6.59 -2.12 4.19
CA LEU A 150 7.99 -1.76 4.07
C LEU A 150 8.22 -0.26 4.23
N THR A 151 7.40 0.60 3.62
CA THR A 151 7.67 2.04 3.58
C THR A 151 7.57 2.73 4.94
N PRO A 152 6.55 2.49 5.79
CA PRO A 152 6.51 3.06 7.13
C PRO A 152 7.68 2.55 7.97
N TRP A 153 8.05 1.27 7.81
CA TRP A 153 9.19 0.69 8.53
C TRP A 153 10.52 1.33 8.15
N LEU A 154 10.73 1.65 6.86
CA LEU A 154 11.88 2.41 6.40
C LEU A 154 11.85 3.83 6.98
N LEU A 155 10.72 4.54 6.89
CA LEU A 155 10.56 5.90 7.43
C LEU A 155 10.75 6.00 8.95
N MET A 156 10.51 4.91 9.69
CA MET A 156 10.75 4.85 11.13
C MET A 156 12.23 4.73 11.51
N ARG A 157 13.12 4.43 10.56
CA ARG A 157 14.57 4.49 10.77
C ARG A 157 15.04 5.91 10.49
N LYS A 158 15.91 6.46 11.35
CA LYS A 158 16.39 7.85 11.22
C LYS A 158 17.08 8.05 9.87
N GLU A 159 16.61 9.04 9.12
CA GLU A 159 17.04 9.33 7.76
C GLU A 159 18.32 10.17 7.70
N LYS A 160 19.15 9.89 6.69
CA LYS A 160 20.17 10.82 6.18
C LYS A 160 19.80 11.40 4.80
N ASN A 161 18.94 10.71 4.02
CA ASN A 161 18.65 11.02 2.62
C ASN A 161 17.18 11.44 2.41
N VAL A 162 16.94 12.75 2.28
CA VAL A 162 15.60 13.34 2.08
C VAL A 162 14.91 12.84 0.81
N LEU A 163 15.66 12.56 -0.26
CA LEU A 163 15.09 12.03 -1.51
C LEU A 163 14.49 10.63 -1.32
N ALA A 164 15.17 9.76 -0.57
CA ALA A 164 14.68 8.43 -0.27
C ALA A 164 13.39 8.48 0.57
N ALA A 165 13.33 9.42 1.53
CA ALA A 165 12.14 9.73 2.32
C ALA A 165 10.94 10.11 1.45
N CYS A 166 11.14 11.10 0.56
CA CYS A 166 10.12 11.58 -0.36
C CYS A 166 9.61 10.44 -1.25
N THR A 167 10.52 9.62 -1.79
CA THR A 167 10.13 8.46 -2.59
C THR A 167 9.34 7.44 -1.78
N ALA A 168 9.70 7.18 -0.52
CA ALA A 168 8.98 6.26 0.36
C ALA A 168 7.55 6.73 0.64
N ILE A 169 7.36 8.03 0.91
CA ILE A 169 6.05 8.64 1.14
C ILE A 169 5.19 8.57 -0.13
N LEU A 170 5.77 8.89 -1.28
CA LEU A 170 5.05 8.88 -2.56
C LEU A 170 4.56 7.46 -2.91
N ILE A 171 5.43 6.46 -2.83
CA ILE A 171 5.04 5.08 -3.14
C ILE A 171 4.06 4.51 -2.10
N PHE A 172 4.14 4.95 -0.84
CA PHE A 172 3.16 4.60 0.19
C PHE A 172 1.76 5.11 -0.18
N ILE A 173 1.64 6.41 -0.49
CA ILE A 173 0.37 7.02 -0.90
C ILE A 173 -0.19 6.32 -2.16
N LEU A 174 0.67 6.09 -3.16
CA LEU A 174 0.29 5.41 -4.39
C LEU A 174 -0.20 3.98 -4.11
N SER A 175 0.46 3.27 -3.19
CA SER A 175 0.04 1.93 -2.77
C SER A 175 -1.25 1.94 -1.96
N CYS A 176 -1.55 2.98 -1.17
CA CYS A 176 -2.84 3.08 -0.47
C CYS A 176 -4.02 3.35 -1.42
N ILE A 177 -3.78 4.03 -2.54
CA ILE A 177 -4.81 4.41 -3.52
C ILE A 177 -4.98 3.34 -4.62
N HIS A 178 -4.13 2.30 -4.65
CA HIS A 178 -4.09 1.33 -5.75
C HIS A 178 -5.44 0.64 -6.05
N LEU A 179 -6.27 0.36 -5.02
CA LEU A 179 -7.59 -0.24 -5.23
C LEU A 179 -8.52 0.66 -6.04
N SER A 180 -8.48 1.98 -5.81
CA SER A 180 -9.28 2.95 -6.58
C SER A 180 -8.77 3.04 -8.02
N ILE A 181 -7.44 3.01 -8.22
CA ILE A 181 -6.83 2.97 -9.56
C ILE A 181 -7.28 1.71 -10.30
N PHE A 182 -7.31 0.56 -9.64
CA PHE A 182 -7.75 -0.70 -10.24
C PHE A 182 -9.23 -0.68 -10.60
N GLY A 183 -10.08 -0.09 -9.76
CA GLY A 183 -11.49 0.13 -10.07
C GLY A 183 -11.70 1.01 -11.31
N LEU A 184 -10.95 2.11 -11.42
CA LEU A 184 -10.99 3.00 -12.60
C LEU A 184 -10.51 2.29 -13.88
N VAL A 185 -9.46 1.48 -13.79
CA VAL A 185 -8.94 0.70 -14.93
C VAL A 185 -9.97 -0.30 -15.42
N GLU A 186 -10.67 -0.98 -14.51
CA GLU A 186 -11.75 -1.92 -14.85
C GLU A 186 -12.97 -1.22 -15.47
N GLN A 187 -13.30 -0.01 -15.00
CA GLN A 187 -14.39 0.77 -15.59
C GLN A 187 -14.07 1.22 -17.03
N GLN A 188 -12.81 1.54 -17.31
CA GLN A 188 -12.39 2.09 -18.61
C GLN A 188 -12.06 1.00 -19.65
N ILE A 189 -11.62 -0.19 -19.23
CA ILE A 189 -11.19 -1.27 -20.12
C ILE A 189 -12.18 -2.44 -20.05
N GLN A 190 -12.97 -2.64 -21.12
CA GLN A 190 -13.93 -3.75 -21.21
C GLN A 190 -13.26 -5.13 -21.32
N ASN A 191 -12.01 -5.21 -21.78
CA ASN A 191 -11.29 -6.47 -21.96
C ASN A 191 -10.50 -6.87 -20.72
N ILE A 192 -10.88 -8.01 -20.10
CA ILE A 192 -10.28 -8.55 -18.87
C ILE A 192 -8.76 -8.71 -18.99
N PHE A 193 -8.27 -9.28 -20.09
CA PHE A 193 -6.83 -9.53 -20.28
C PHE A 193 -6.00 -8.23 -20.31
N TYR A 194 -6.48 -7.20 -21.00
CA TYR A 194 -5.78 -5.91 -21.04
C TYR A 194 -5.80 -5.22 -19.69
N ALA A 195 -6.92 -5.28 -18.96
CA ALA A 195 -6.99 -4.77 -17.60
C ALA A 195 -5.97 -5.48 -16.69
N THR A 196 -5.88 -6.81 -16.74
CA THR A 196 -4.90 -7.58 -15.95
C THR A 196 -3.45 -7.22 -16.31
N ILE A 197 -3.13 -7.02 -17.59
CA ILE A 197 -1.78 -6.62 -18.02
C ILE A 197 -1.42 -5.22 -17.50
N VAL A 198 -2.33 -4.25 -17.60
CA VAL A 198 -2.11 -2.89 -17.09
C VAL A 198 -1.88 -2.92 -15.57
N LYS A 199 -2.70 -3.67 -14.83
CA LYS A 199 -2.51 -3.88 -13.38
C LYS A 199 -1.14 -4.50 -13.10
N ALA A 200 -0.75 -5.55 -13.84
CA ALA A 200 0.53 -6.22 -13.67
C ALA A 200 1.73 -5.28 -13.87
N ILE A 201 1.71 -4.44 -14.93
CA ILE A 201 2.76 -3.46 -15.21
C ILE A 201 2.85 -2.46 -14.05
N PHE A 202 1.70 -1.92 -13.61
CA PHE A 202 1.65 -0.96 -12.51
C PHE A 202 2.20 -1.55 -11.21
N THR A 203 1.79 -2.76 -10.86
CA THR A 203 2.30 -3.48 -9.69
C THR A 203 3.80 -3.76 -9.79
N LEU A 204 4.29 -4.14 -10.97
CA LEU A 204 5.72 -4.40 -11.18
C LEU A 204 6.54 -3.12 -10.94
N VAL A 205 6.11 -1.98 -11.50
CA VAL A 205 6.79 -0.69 -11.30
C VAL A 205 6.88 -0.33 -9.81
N ILE A 206 5.78 -0.49 -9.07
CA ILE A 206 5.74 -0.19 -7.63
C ILE A 206 6.60 -1.17 -6.83
N GLY A 207 6.53 -2.46 -7.14
CA GLY A 207 7.35 -3.49 -6.51
C GLY A 207 8.85 -3.27 -6.72
N VAL A 208 9.27 -2.99 -7.97
CA VAL A 208 10.67 -2.67 -8.30
C VAL A 208 11.13 -1.41 -7.57
N THR A 209 10.30 -0.37 -7.54
CA THR A 209 10.64 0.87 -6.82
C THR A 209 10.80 0.62 -5.32
N GLY A 210 9.91 -0.17 -4.70
CA GLY A 210 10.03 -0.56 -3.29
C GLY A 210 11.29 -1.38 -3.00
N LEU A 211 11.67 -2.30 -3.89
CA LEU A 211 12.91 -3.08 -3.76
C LEU A 211 14.16 -2.20 -3.91
N MET A 212 14.17 -1.29 -4.88
CA MET A 212 15.26 -0.32 -5.05
C MET A 212 15.40 0.56 -3.81
N LEU A 213 14.29 1.01 -3.24
CA LEU A 213 14.29 1.76 -1.99
C LEU A 213 14.87 0.95 -0.83
N LYS A 214 14.46 -0.32 -0.68
CA LYS A 214 15.05 -1.24 0.32
C LYS A 214 16.57 -1.35 0.11
N ALA A 215 17.02 -1.59 -1.12
CA ALA A 215 18.44 -1.74 -1.45
C ALA A 215 19.25 -0.48 -1.10
N MET A 216 18.77 0.70 -1.51
CA MET A 216 19.39 2.00 -1.17
C MET A 216 19.54 2.18 0.35
N TRP A 217 18.51 1.81 1.12
CA TRP A 217 18.52 1.91 2.56
C TRP A 217 19.48 0.92 3.25
N PHE A 218 19.72 -0.26 2.67
CA PHE A 218 20.72 -1.20 3.18
C PHE A 218 22.15 -0.70 2.93
N VAL A 219 22.40 -0.05 1.79
CA VAL A 219 23.71 0.54 1.48
C VAL A 219 24.05 1.69 2.43
N GLU A 220 23.06 2.51 2.79
CA GLU A 220 23.26 3.72 3.60
C GLU A 220 23.32 3.45 5.13
N ALA A 221 23.18 2.21 5.59
CA ALA A 221 23.13 1.89 7.00
C ALA A 221 24.53 1.52 7.57
N PRO A 222 25.31 2.46 8.14
CA PRO A 222 26.36 2.07 9.07
C PRO A 222 25.68 1.51 10.32
N TYR A 223 26.11 0.31 10.72
CA TYR A 223 25.62 -0.48 11.83
C TYR A 223 25.48 0.37 13.12
N GLU A 224 24.27 0.84 13.45
CA GLU A 224 24.00 1.41 14.79
C GLU A 224 23.35 0.36 15.70
N PRO A 225 23.89 0.15 16.92
CA PRO A 225 23.39 -0.85 17.85
C PRO A 225 22.02 -0.44 18.43
N LYS A 226 21.20 -1.45 18.70
CA LYS A 226 19.85 -1.38 19.29
C LYS A 226 19.81 -0.43 20.52
N ARG A 227 19.36 0.81 20.35
CA ARG A 227 18.82 1.61 21.47
C ARG A 227 17.30 1.51 21.49
N LYS A 228 16.81 0.84 22.55
CA LYS A 228 15.43 0.95 23.03
C LYS A 228 15.23 2.39 23.49
N THR A 229 14.44 3.15 22.75
CA THR A 229 13.76 4.33 23.28
C THR A 229 12.32 4.19 22.83
N GLU A 230 11.52 3.69 23.77
CA GLU A 230 10.06 3.70 23.73
C GLU A 230 9.64 5.16 23.95
N GLU A 231 9.44 5.89 22.86
CA GLU A 231 8.60 7.07 22.87
C GLU A 231 7.56 6.85 21.77
N GLY A 232 6.28 6.97 22.11
CA GLY A 232 5.15 6.73 21.21
C GLY A 232 5.29 7.57 19.94
N PHE A 233 5.69 6.92 18.86
CA PHE A 233 5.98 7.58 17.60
C PHE A 233 4.74 7.54 16.70
N SER A 234 4.02 8.66 16.63
CA SER A 234 2.88 8.80 15.72
C SER A 234 3.39 8.98 14.29
N PHE A 235 3.09 8.00 13.43
CA PHE A 235 3.41 8.03 11.99
C PHE A 235 2.81 9.27 11.30
N PHE A 236 1.59 9.64 11.68
CA PHE A 236 0.94 10.88 11.24
C PHE A 236 1.66 12.15 11.73
N GLY A 237 2.30 12.12 12.90
CA GLY A 237 3.13 13.23 13.38
C GLY A 237 4.37 13.46 12.50
N LEU A 238 4.96 12.40 11.94
CA LEU A 238 6.07 12.51 10.99
C LEU A 238 5.59 13.09 9.65
N ILE A 239 4.47 12.60 9.12
CA ILE A 239 3.84 13.13 7.90
C ILE A 239 3.48 14.62 8.09
N GLY A 240 2.95 15.00 9.25
CA GLY A 240 2.64 16.40 9.57
C GLY A 240 3.88 17.29 9.67
N LYS A 241 4.97 16.79 10.28
CA LYS A 241 6.26 17.51 10.32
C LYS A 241 6.88 17.66 8.94
N PHE A 242 6.80 16.62 8.10
CA PHE A 242 7.30 16.65 6.73
C PHE A 242 6.45 17.57 5.84
N GLY A 243 5.12 17.54 6.02
CA GLY A 243 4.18 18.47 5.39
C GLY A 243 4.53 19.91 5.72
N ASN A 244 4.78 20.23 6.99
CA ASN A 244 5.23 21.57 7.42
C ASN A 244 6.60 21.96 6.84
N PHE A 245 7.53 21.00 6.71
CA PHE A 245 8.84 21.24 6.10
C PHE A 245 8.75 21.52 4.58
N CYS A 246 7.94 20.76 3.85
CA CYS A 246 7.64 21.02 2.44
C CYS A 246 6.94 22.38 2.28
N LEU A 247 5.98 22.70 3.14
CA LEU A 247 5.23 23.95 3.08
C LEU A 247 6.11 25.16 3.40
N GLN A 248 7.07 25.02 4.33
CA GLN A 248 8.12 26.02 4.58
C GLN A 248 9.09 26.15 3.40
N THR A 249 9.47 25.05 2.77
CA THR A 249 10.36 25.07 1.60
C THR A 249 9.69 25.76 0.40
N ILE A 250 8.41 25.47 0.17
CA ILE A 250 7.59 26.13 -0.86
C ILE A 250 7.38 27.60 -0.52
N ARG A 251 7.05 27.93 0.74
CA ARG A 251 6.90 29.33 1.19
C ARG A 251 8.20 30.12 0.96
N ASN A 252 9.35 29.54 1.30
CA ASN A 252 10.65 30.18 1.10
C ASN A 252 11.01 30.31 -0.40
N ALA A 253 10.62 29.37 -1.24
CA ALA A 253 10.80 29.46 -2.69
C ALA A 253 9.89 30.53 -3.32
N VAL A 254 8.67 30.70 -2.80
CA VAL A 254 7.71 31.71 -3.27
C VAL A 254 8.08 33.13 -2.80
N THR A 255 8.62 33.29 -1.60
CA THR A 255 9.08 34.61 -1.11
C THR A 255 10.41 35.05 -1.70
N ASN A 256 11.20 34.14 -2.29
CA ASN A 256 12.50 34.44 -2.91
C ASN A 256 12.41 34.62 -4.44
N ALA A 257 11.21 34.75 -5.02
CA ALA A 257 11.07 35.10 -6.43
C ALA A 257 11.59 36.55 -6.66
N PRO A 258 12.58 36.76 -7.54
CA PRO A 258 13.16 38.08 -7.77
C PRO A 258 12.14 38.95 -8.52
N SER A 259 11.88 40.14 -7.97
CA SER A 259 11.15 41.21 -8.64
C SER A 259 11.93 41.69 -9.87
N THR A 260 11.65 41.13 -11.04
CA THR A 260 12.11 41.68 -12.32
C THR A 260 11.13 42.73 -12.83
N GLY A 261 11.59 43.99 -12.92
CA GLY A 261 11.09 44.92 -13.93
C GLY A 261 10.80 46.35 -13.48
N ASN A 262 11.84 47.19 -13.39
CA ASN A 262 11.84 48.45 -14.16
C ASN A 262 13.24 49.08 -14.21
N GLN A 263 13.94 48.87 -15.33
CA GLN A 263 15.03 49.72 -15.80
C GLN A 263 14.65 50.27 -17.19
N ARG A 264 14.56 51.59 -17.31
CA ARG A 264 14.85 52.44 -18.49
C ARG A 264 14.44 53.88 -18.15
N SER A 265 15.10 54.96 -18.55
CA SER A 265 16.22 55.15 -19.47
C SER A 265 16.88 56.53 -19.29
N THR A 266 18.21 56.57 -19.45
CA THR A 266 19.03 57.54 -20.23
C THR A 266 18.86 59.06 -20.15
N SER A 267 20.03 59.70 -20.06
CA SER A 267 20.51 60.87 -20.85
C SER A 267 20.62 62.21 -20.11
N GLY A 268 21.84 62.78 -20.08
CA GLY A 268 21.99 64.22 -19.91
C GLY A 268 23.29 64.74 -19.27
N ARG A 269 24.35 64.87 -20.08
CA ARG A 269 25.16 66.10 -20.28
C ARG A 269 26.09 66.62 -19.16
N ARG A 270 27.39 66.74 -19.53
CA ARG A 270 28.35 67.86 -19.29
C ARG A 270 27.74 69.08 -18.54
N ASN A 271 28.39 69.68 -17.54
CA ASN A 271 29.79 70.09 -17.35
C ASN A 271 30.18 70.03 -15.87
#